data_AF-A0A225AN36-F1
#
_entry.id   AF-A0A225AN36-F1
#
_cell.length_a   1.000
_cell.length_b   1.000
_cell.length_c   1.000
_cell.angle_alpha   90.00
_cell.angle_beta   90.00
_cell.angle_gamma   90.00
#
_symmetry.space_group_name_H-M   'P 1'
#
loop_
_entity.id
_entity.type
_entity.pdbx_description
1 polymer ?
#
loop_
_entity_poly.entity_id
_entity_poly.type
_entity_poly.pdbx_seq_one_letter_code
_entity_poly.pdbx_strand_id
1 'polypeptide(L)'
;MSRQLESTSPSCNGYEEQVSSQQPSSPLSPGIETANPSVAGPLKEDIEFCMRLLSEEVTTPQNTIFDDESGRNFYRMLWDQSEVGLLMGLHPLLMPSVQEQYLKQKESRDHFQYLEHVVDGYNDLWINAEPICGPKPKPDHARGLCESFLSDNQRRKLKTKSNGPSPYTMRDNMWFPYLTAEVKRAGEGLLAADRQNMHSVCIASRALVCLSQAANQPEKLHRRVLGFSISHDLDHVSIYVHYPEINQGKVAYYRWKLADYISIWEHKWTCYRFVENLDRVFLLIHIGLLKELLEEIPDSQEFPSGVDSYEANMGSGPESGLDVQRSLQNMIEILQQQVKEAKTREANLLAEKEQLRADLHAQMEKLTVDFYAKFEEQAAKSKQEADERVERLLASN
;
A
#
# COMPACT_ATOMS: atom_id res chain seq x y z
N MET A 1 43.32 2.08 24.92
CA MET A 1 42.95 1.91 23.50
C MET A 1 41.58 1.26 23.45
N SER A 2 40.52 2.06 23.54
CA SER A 2 39.13 1.58 23.55
C SER A 2 38.40 2.27 22.42
N ARG A 3 38.03 1.50 21.39
CA ARG A 3 37.21 1.96 20.27
C ARG A 3 35.77 2.07 20.75
N GLN A 4 35.19 3.26 20.64
CA GLN A 4 33.75 3.47 20.75
C GLN A 4 33.07 2.83 19.53
N LEU A 5 32.09 1.97 19.79
CA LEU A 5 31.14 1.48 18.81
C LEU A 5 30.00 2.50 18.73
N GLU A 6 29.91 3.22 17.61
CA GLU A 6 28.77 4.07 17.29
C GLU A 6 27.56 3.19 16.95
N SER A 7 26.47 3.35 17.72
CA SER A 7 25.17 2.75 17.40
C SER A 7 24.43 3.64 16.40
N THR A 8 24.54 3.32 15.11
CA THR A 8 23.70 3.92 14.07
C THR A 8 22.43 3.10 13.91
N SER A 9 21.30 3.63 14.38
CA SER A 9 19.96 3.12 14.07
C SER A 9 19.70 3.28 12.56
N PRO A 10 19.30 2.23 11.81
CA PRO A 10 19.00 2.37 10.40
C PRO A 10 17.64 3.09 10.22
N SER A 11 17.65 4.21 9.52
CA SER A 11 16.45 4.89 9.03
C SER A 11 15.92 4.16 7.79
N CYS A 12 14.63 3.80 7.77
CA CYS A 12 13.96 3.11 6.65
C CYS A 12 13.72 3.97 5.39
N ASN A 13 14.41 5.12 5.26
CA ASN A 13 14.12 6.13 4.23
C ASN A 13 15.05 6.08 3.00
N GLY A 14 15.82 5.02 2.80
CA GLY A 14 16.78 4.93 1.69
C GLY A 14 16.14 4.66 0.33
N TYR A 15 15.83 5.71 -0.44
CA TYR A 15 15.51 5.65 -1.87
C TYR A 15 16.55 6.43 -2.68
N GLU A 16 17.15 5.81 -3.70
CA GLU A 16 17.93 6.48 -4.75
C GLU A 16 17.56 5.90 -6.12
N GLU A 17 17.19 6.78 -7.03
CA GLU A 17 16.91 6.53 -8.44
C GLU A 17 18.23 6.57 -9.23
N GLN A 18 18.52 5.54 -10.02
CA GLN A 18 19.70 5.53 -10.90
C GLN A 18 19.34 6.13 -12.26
N VAL A 19 19.86 7.33 -12.55
CA VAL A 19 19.90 7.91 -13.90
C VAL A 19 21.36 7.96 -14.35
N SER A 20 21.70 7.22 -15.40
CA SER A 20 23.01 7.35 -16.08
C SER A 20 22.81 8.09 -17.41
N SER A 21 23.58 9.16 -17.56
CA SER A 21 23.55 10.10 -18.68
C SER A 21 24.40 9.64 -19.86
N GLN A 22 23.84 9.66 -21.07
CA GLN A 22 24.51 10.09 -22.31
C GLN A 22 23.48 10.20 -23.47
N GLN A 23 23.45 11.36 -24.12
CA GLN A 23 22.73 11.70 -25.36
C GLN A 23 23.74 12.34 -26.35
N PRO A 24 23.46 12.62 -27.65
CA PRO A 24 22.14 12.64 -28.33
C PRO A 24 22.07 12.05 -29.77
N SER A 25 20.87 11.65 -30.23
CA SER A 25 20.33 12.04 -31.55
C SER A 25 18.86 11.61 -31.79
N SER A 26 17.98 12.62 -31.86
CA SER A 26 16.73 12.77 -32.64
C SER A 26 15.45 11.95 -32.35
N PRO A 27 14.25 12.53 -32.64
CA PRO A 27 13.13 12.47 -31.71
C PRO A 27 12.04 11.49 -32.14
N LEU A 28 11.77 10.51 -31.27
CA LEU A 28 10.48 9.83 -31.18
C LEU A 28 9.99 10.03 -29.74
N SER A 29 8.75 10.47 -29.61
CA SER A 29 8.09 10.88 -28.38
C SER A 29 8.30 9.89 -27.23
N PRO A 30 8.67 10.35 -26.02
CA PRO A 30 8.91 9.45 -24.90
C PRO A 30 7.58 8.96 -24.32
N GLY A 31 7.26 7.69 -24.61
CA GLY A 31 6.35 6.90 -23.78
C GLY A 31 6.98 6.71 -22.41
N ILE A 32 6.23 7.06 -21.37
CA ILE A 32 6.66 6.97 -19.97
C ILE A 32 6.83 5.49 -19.61
N GLU A 33 8.07 5.11 -19.28
CA GLU A 33 8.46 3.78 -18.84
C GLU A 33 7.60 3.32 -17.66
N THR A 34 6.89 2.21 -17.86
CA THR A 34 6.42 1.36 -16.77
C THR A 34 7.64 0.97 -15.93
N ALA A 35 7.55 1.07 -14.60
CA ALA A 35 8.59 0.57 -13.70
C ALA A 35 9.10 -0.80 -14.21
N ASN A 36 10.39 -0.88 -14.51
CA ASN A 36 10.95 -2.04 -15.18
C ASN A 36 10.55 -3.31 -14.43
N PRO A 37 9.99 -4.33 -15.14
CA PRO A 37 9.60 -5.56 -14.49
C PRO A 37 10.83 -6.18 -13.81
N SER A 38 10.63 -6.73 -12.62
CA SER A 38 11.71 -7.48 -11.96
C SER A 38 12.17 -8.63 -12.88
N VAL A 39 13.49 -8.78 -12.98
CA VAL A 39 14.12 -9.89 -13.69
C VAL A 39 13.90 -11.21 -12.94
N ALA A 40 13.83 -11.18 -11.61
CA ALA A 40 13.75 -12.38 -10.78
C ALA A 40 12.30 -12.87 -10.57
N GLY A 41 11.32 -11.96 -10.49
CA GLY A 41 9.93 -12.30 -10.23
C GLY A 41 9.66 -12.77 -8.78
N PRO A 42 8.40 -13.05 -8.43
CA PRO A 42 8.07 -13.71 -7.16
C PRO A 42 8.71 -15.12 -7.08
N LEU A 43 8.73 -15.72 -5.89
CA LEU A 43 9.12 -17.12 -5.75
C LEU A 43 8.18 -18.04 -6.56
N LYS A 44 8.74 -19.09 -7.16
CA LYS A 44 8.00 -20.02 -8.02
C LYS A 44 6.85 -20.72 -7.26
N GLU A 45 7.10 -21.12 -6.02
CA GLU A 45 6.09 -21.73 -5.15
C GLU A 45 4.92 -20.79 -4.84
N ASP A 46 5.19 -19.49 -4.65
CA ASP A 46 4.15 -18.49 -4.45
C ASP A 46 3.36 -18.24 -5.75
N ILE A 47 4.00 -18.27 -6.92
CA ILE A 47 3.31 -18.20 -8.23
C ILE A 47 2.35 -19.40 -8.39
N GLU A 48 2.84 -20.63 -8.14
CA GLU A 48 2.03 -21.84 -8.21
C GLU A 48 0.87 -21.80 -7.22
N PHE A 49 1.11 -21.29 -6.01
CA PHE A 49 0.07 -21.06 -5.01
C PHE A 49 -0.99 -20.06 -5.49
N CYS A 50 -0.59 -18.90 -6.01
CA CYS A 50 -1.53 -17.89 -6.52
C CYS A 50 -2.34 -18.38 -7.73
N MET A 51 -1.71 -19.16 -8.63
CA MET A 51 -2.42 -19.80 -9.74
C MET A 51 -3.48 -20.79 -9.24
N ARG A 52 -3.20 -21.54 -8.16
CA ARG A 52 -4.20 -22.39 -7.52
C ARG A 52 -5.37 -21.58 -6.98
N LEU A 53 -5.12 -20.48 -6.26
CA LEU A 53 -6.20 -19.60 -5.76
C LEU A 53 -7.11 -19.08 -6.87
N LEU A 54 -6.55 -18.80 -8.05
CA LEU A 54 -7.32 -18.34 -9.22
C LEU A 54 -8.17 -19.46 -9.84
N SER A 55 -7.65 -20.69 -9.86
CA SER A 55 -8.29 -21.83 -10.53
C SER A 55 -9.23 -22.67 -9.64
N GLU A 56 -9.09 -22.57 -8.32
CA GLU A 56 -9.82 -23.42 -7.38
C GLU A 56 -11.30 -23.04 -7.35
N GLU A 57 -12.15 -24.06 -7.53
CA GLU A 57 -13.59 -23.88 -7.56
C GLU A 57 -14.15 -23.67 -6.16
N VAL A 58 -15.11 -22.75 -6.06
CA VAL A 58 -15.81 -22.43 -4.81
C VAL A 58 -17.27 -22.23 -5.11
N THR A 59 -18.13 -22.47 -4.12
CA THR A 59 -19.57 -22.33 -4.30
C THR A 59 -19.91 -20.88 -4.64
N THR A 60 -20.42 -20.66 -5.84
CA THR A 60 -20.82 -19.32 -6.29
C THR A 60 -22.24 -19.02 -5.81
N PRO A 61 -22.57 -17.75 -5.55
CA PRO A 61 -23.94 -17.32 -5.31
C PRO A 61 -24.88 -17.81 -6.41
N GLN A 62 -26.08 -18.22 -6.01
CA GLN A 62 -27.14 -18.68 -6.90
C GLN A 62 -28.26 -17.63 -6.94
N ASN A 63 -29.06 -17.64 -8.01
CA ASN A 63 -30.18 -16.72 -8.22
C ASN A 63 -29.74 -15.25 -8.21
N THR A 64 -28.59 -15.00 -8.80
CA THR A 64 -28.01 -13.65 -8.95
C THR A 64 -28.27 -13.09 -10.33
N ILE A 65 -27.96 -11.80 -10.50
CA ILE A 65 -28.05 -11.12 -11.79
C ILE A 65 -27.12 -11.73 -12.87
N PHE A 66 -26.15 -12.56 -12.47
CA PHE A 66 -25.26 -13.30 -13.36
C PHE A 66 -25.86 -14.57 -13.96
N ASP A 67 -26.98 -15.08 -13.43
CA ASP A 67 -27.42 -16.44 -13.69
C ASP A 67 -28.38 -16.62 -14.90
N ASP A 68 -28.80 -15.54 -15.58
CA ASP A 68 -29.83 -15.61 -16.65
C ASP A 68 -29.69 -14.54 -17.76
N GLU A 69 -30.69 -14.45 -18.65
CA GLU A 69 -30.89 -13.39 -19.66
C GLU A 69 -30.87 -11.96 -19.03
N SER A 70 -31.15 -11.88 -17.73
CA SER A 70 -30.98 -10.70 -16.87
C SER A 70 -29.58 -10.08 -16.95
N GLY A 71 -28.54 -10.89 -17.20
CA GLY A 71 -27.17 -10.40 -17.31
C GLY A 71 -26.98 -9.39 -18.45
N ARG A 72 -27.68 -9.56 -19.58
CA ARG A 72 -27.62 -8.60 -20.70
C ARG A 72 -28.32 -7.29 -20.37
N ASN A 73 -29.44 -7.35 -19.66
CA ASN A 73 -30.16 -6.15 -19.23
C ASN A 73 -29.36 -5.40 -18.16
N PHE A 74 -28.75 -6.14 -17.24
CA PHE A 74 -27.86 -5.59 -16.22
C PHE A 74 -26.61 -4.92 -16.83
N TYR A 75 -25.97 -5.59 -17.79
CA TYR A 75 -24.89 -5.00 -18.59
C TYR A 75 -25.30 -3.65 -19.19
N ARG A 76 -26.45 -3.62 -19.88
CA ARG A 76 -26.97 -2.39 -20.50
C ARG A 76 -27.26 -1.30 -19.49
N MET A 77 -27.73 -1.66 -18.29
CA MET A 77 -27.96 -0.71 -17.20
C MET A 77 -26.64 -0.09 -16.71
N LEU A 78 -25.54 -0.87 -16.74
CA LEU A 78 -24.22 -0.45 -16.27
C LEU A 78 -23.34 0.22 -17.34
N TRP A 79 -23.66 0.09 -18.64
CA TRP A 79 -22.85 0.56 -19.77
C TRP A 79 -22.37 2.02 -19.67
N ASP A 80 -23.23 2.92 -19.18
CA ASP A 80 -22.93 4.36 -19.06
C ASP A 80 -22.86 4.83 -17.59
N GLN A 81 -22.59 3.90 -16.67
CA GLN A 81 -22.49 4.24 -15.26
C GLN A 81 -21.12 4.82 -14.90
N SER A 82 -21.12 5.66 -13.86
CA SER A 82 -19.88 6.17 -13.27
C SER A 82 -19.10 5.07 -12.55
N GLU A 83 -17.83 5.34 -12.18
CA GLU A 83 -17.03 4.44 -11.33
C GLU A 83 -17.81 4.06 -10.06
N VAL A 84 -18.50 5.03 -9.43
CA VAL A 84 -19.36 4.80 -8.26
C VAL A 84 -20.53 3.88 -8.61
N GLY A 85 -21.15 4.04 -9.78
CA GLY A 85 -22.23 3.16 -10.23
C GLY A 85 -21.75 1.71 -10.43
N LEU A 86 -20.55 1.52 -10.97
CA LEU A 86 -19.92 0.20 -11.11
C LEU A 86 -19.49 -0.37 -9.75
N LEU A 87 -18.95 0.45 -8.85
CA LEU A 87 -18.58 0.09 -7.47
C LEU A 87 -19.79 -0.38 -6.66
N MET A 88 -20.96 0.21 -6.88
CA MET A 88 -22.18 -0.19 -6.16
C MET A 88 -22.91 -1.35 -6.85
N GLY A 89 -22.93 -1.37 -8.18
CA GLY A 89 -23.72 -2.32 -8.96
C GLY A 89 -23.00 -3.63 -9.24
N LEU A 90 -21.76 -3.57 -9.75
CA LEU A 90 -21.01 -4.73 -10.25
C LEU A 90 -19.99 -5.24 -9.25
N HIS A 91 -19.25 -4.35 -8.61
CA HIS A 91 -18.13 -4.71 -7.74
C HIS A 91 -18.48 -5.73 -6.65
N PRO A 92 -19.65 -5.68 -5.96
CA PRO A 92 -20.00 -6.69 -4.95
C PRO A 92 -20.15 -8.12 -5.51
N LEU A 93 -20.37 -8.28 -6.82
CA LEU A 93 -20.40 -9.57 -7.49
C LEU A 93 -18.99 -10.11 -7.81
N LEU A 94 -18.00 -9.22 -7.89
CA LEU A 94 -16.60 -9.54 -8.19
C LEU A 94 -15.77 -9.69 -6.91
N MET A 95 -15.97 -8.79 -5.96
CA MET A 95 -15.29 -8.70 -4.67
C MET A 95 -16.36 -8.41 -3.61
N PRO A 96 -17.02 -9.44 -3.06
CA PRO A 96 -18.09 -9.27 -2.08
C PRO A 96 -17.58 -8.63 -0.79
N SER A 97 -18.46 -8.07 0.04
CA SER A 97 -18.02 -7.59 1.35
C SER A 97 -17.53 -8.74 2.24
N VAL A 98 -16.44 -8.55 2.98
CA VAL A 98 -15.95 -9.57 3.93
C VAL A 98 -16.95 -9.80 5.07
N GLN A 99 -17.68 -8.77 5.50
CA GLN A 99 -18.71 -8.92 6.52
C GLN A 99 -19.88 -9.76 6.01
N GLU A 100 -20.28 -9.60 4.76
CA GLU A 100 -21.30 -10.48 4.16
C GLU A 100 -20.82 -11.92 4.07
N GLN A 101 -19.57 -12.14 3.69
CA GLN A 101 -18.97 -13.48 3.66
C GLN A 101 -18.98 -14.12 5.06
N TYR A 102 -18.51 -13.39 6.07
CA TYR A 102 -18.54 -13.84 7.46
C TYR A 102 -19.96 -14.20 7.92
N LEU A 103 -20.96 -13.37 7.63
CA LEU A 103 -22.35 -13.63 8.02
C LEU A 103 -22.94 -14.85 7.33
N LYS A 104 -22.71 -15.02 6.02
CA LYS A 104 -23.18 -16.19 5.26
C LYS A 104 -22.57 -17.49 5.77
N GLN A 105 -21.31 -17.45 6.20
CA GLN A 105 -20.57 -18.62 6.63
C GLN A 105 -20.67 -18.90 8.14
N LYS A 106 -21.14 -17.94 8.94
CA LYS A 106 -21.32 -18.09 10.40
C LYS A 106 -22.20 -19.28 10.78
N GLU A 107 -23.14 -19.65 9.92
CA GLU A 107 -24.01 -20.81 10.12
C GLU A 107 -23.27 -22.15 9.97
N SER A 108 -22.13 -22.19 9.27
CA SER A 108 -21.33 -23.41 9.02
C SER A 108 -20.38 -23.82 10.15
N ARG A 109 -20.30 -23.02 11.23
CA ARG A 109 -19.55 -23.18 12.50
C ARG A 109 -18.09 -23.68 12.39
N ASP A 110 -17.20 -22.90 13.00
CA ASP A 110 -15.77 -23.11 13.29
C ASP A 110 -14.73 -22.75 12.21
N HIS A 111 -15.04 -22.79 10.91
CA HIS A 111 -14.00 -22.65 9.88
C HIS A 111 -13.72 -21.22 9.39
N PHE A 112 -14.52 -20.21 9.78
CA PHE A 112 -14.41 -18.84 9.25
C PHE A 112 -14.35 -17.75 10.32
N GLN A 113 -14.07 -18.12 11.57
CA GLN A 113 -14.02 -17.17 12.68
C GLN A 113 -12.97 -16.07 12.47
N TYR A 114 -11.86 -16.39 11.79
CA TYR A 114 -10.80 -15.43 11.51
C TYR A 114 -11.24 -14.25 10.63
N LEU A 115 -12.35 -14.36 9.88
CA LEU A 115 -12.91 -13.25 9.11
C LEU A 115 -13.47 -12.13 10.00
N GLU A 116 -13.77 -12.41 11.28
CA GLU A 116 -14.16 -11.37 12.23
C GLU A 116 -13.06 -10.32 12.46
N HIS A 117 -11.82 -10.71 12.16
CA HIS A 117 -10.64 -9.86 12.27
C HIS A 117 -10.33 -9.09 10.99
N VAL A 118 -11.22 -9.12 9.99
CA VAL A 118 -11.03 -8.45 8.70
C VAL A 118 -12.01 -7.29 8.58
N VAL A 119 -11.54 -6.19 7.98
CA VAL A 119 -12.35 -5.02 7.67
C VAL A 119 -12.22 -4.65 6.20
N ASP A 120 -13.37 -4.33 5.61
CA ASP A 120 -13.43 -3.60 4.34
C ASP A 120 -13.28 -2.09 4.60
N GLY A 121 -12.68 -1.38 3.65
CA GLY A 121 -12.74 0.08 3.51
C GLY A 121 -13.13 0.44 2.08
N TYR A 122 -14.05 1.39 1.91
CA TYR A 122 -14.60 1.76 0.61
C TYR A 122 -14.35 3.24 0.35
N ASN A 123 -13.53 3.54 -0.65
CA ASN A 123 -13.15 4.91 -1.02
C ASN A 123 -12.64 5.71 0.22
N ASP A 124 -11.87 5.03 1.08
CA ASP A 124 -11.38 5.58 2.34
C ASP A 124 -9.95 6.11 2.16
N LEU A 125 -9.71 7.37 2.54
CA LEU A 125 -8.37 7.93 2.52
C LEU A 125 -7.52 7.24 3.58
N TRP A 126 -6.35 6.75 3.19
CA TRP A 126 -5.39 6.15 4.12
C TRP A 126 -4.67 7.24 4.91
N ILE A 127 -5.38 7.83 5.87
CA ILE A 127 -4.96 9.00 6.65
C ILE A 127 -3.64 8.79 7.41
N ASN A 128 -3.32 7.55 7.79
CA ASN A 128 -2.12 7.21 8.55
C ASN A 128 -0.97 6.79 7.62
N ALA A 129 -1.23 6.58 6.32
CA ALA A 129 -0.21 6.21 5.36
C ALA A 129 0.76 7.35 5.07
N GLU A 130 2.05 7.03 5.10
CA GLU A 130 3.09 7.85 4.50
C GLU A 130 3.23 7.49 3.01
N PRO A 131 2.85 8.36 2.06
CA PRO A 131 2.89 8.00 0.66
C PRO A 131 4.33 7.78 0.17
N ILE A 132 4.54 6.81 -0.73
CA ILE A 132 5.84 6.60 -1.39
C ILE A 132 6.09 7.70 -2.43
N CYS A 133 5.06 8.00 -3.21
CA CYS A 133 5.00 9.11 -4.15
C CYS A 133 3.56 9.65 -4.20
N GLY A 134 3.38 10.88 -4.67
CA GLY A 134 2.05 11.44 -4.90
C GLY A 134 1.18 11.58 -3.64
N PRO A 135 -0.16 11.66 -3.79
CA PRO A 135 -1.10 11.84 -2.68
C PRO A 135 -1.22 10.57 -1.82
N LYS A 136 -1.86 10.67 -0.65
CA LYS A 136 -2.19 9.48 0.15
C LYS A 136 -3.15 8.56 -0.64
N PRO A 137 -2.96 7.23 -0.57
CA PRO A 137 -3.86 6.29 -1.23
C PRO A 137 -5.31 6.44 -0.78
N LYS A 138 -6.22 6.19 -1.71
CA LYS A 138 -7.66 6.15 -1.47
C LYS A 138 -8.31 5.07 -2.34
N PRO A 139 -8.07 3.78 -2.06
CA PRO A 139 -8.62 2.70 -2.87
C PRO A 139 -10.15 2.70 -2.86
N ASP A 140 -10.77 2.37 -3.99
CA ASP A 140 -12.23 2.20 -4.08
C ASP A 140 -12.72 1.10 -3.15
N HIS A 141 -11.92 0.03 -2.99
CA HIS A 141 -12.12 -0.98 -1.96
C HIS A 141 -10.75 -1.47 -1.46
N ALA A 142 -10.60 -1.68 -0.15
CA ALA A 142 -9.44 -2.34 0.43
C ALA A 142 -9.86 -3.28 1.55
N ARG A 143 -9.10 -4.35 1.75
CA ARG A 143 -9.21 -5.23 2.91
C ARG A 143 -7.94 -5.27 3.71
N GLY A 144 -8.11 -5.22 5.02
CA GLY A 144 -7.04 -5.41 5.97
C GLY A 144 -7.54 -6.00 7.28
N LEU A 145 -6.63 -6.17 8.22
CA LEU A 145 -6.92 -6.71 9.53
C LEU A 145 -7.38 -5.60 10.48
N CYS A 146 -8.30 -5.89 11.38
CA CYS A 146 -8.66 -4.97 12.46
C CYS A 146 -7.88 -5.29 13.73
N GLU A 147 -7.78 -4.33 14.64
CA GLU A 147 -6.91 -4.41 15.82
C GLU A 147 -7.16 -5.64 16.74
N SER A 148 -8.31 -6.32 16.62
CA SER A 148 -8.63 -7.53 17.37
C SER A 148 -7.84 -8.77 16.92
N PHE A 149 -7.15 -8.74 15.77
CA PHE A 149 -6.25 -9.83 15.35
C PHE A 149 -5.00 -9.94 16.23
N LEU A 150 -4.64 -8.86 16.93
CA LEU A 150 -3.45 -8.72 17.78
C LEU A 150 -3.77 -9.08 19.23
N SER A 151 -2.84 -9.76 19.90
CA SER A 151 -2.84 -9.83 21.36
C SER A 151 -2.42 -8.48 21.98
N ASP A 152 -2.71 -8.29 23.27
CA ASP A 152 -2.26 -7.07 24.00
C ASP A 152 -0.74 -6.91 23.98
N ASN A 153 0.00 -8.02 24.03
CA ASN A 153 1.47 -8.00 23.92
C ASN A 153 1.92 -7.51 22.53
N GLN A 154 1.37 -8.10 21.47
CA GLN A 154 1.70 -7.73 20.10
C GLN A 154 1.34 -6.27 19.80
N ARG A 155 0.18 -5.81 20.29
CA ARG A 155 -0.26 -4.42 20.19
C ARG A 155 0.72 -3.46 20.87
N ARG A 156 1.22 -3.80 22.07
CA ARG A 156 2.25 -3.00 22.76
C ARG A 156 3.53 -2.92 21.94
N LYS A 157 4.04 -4.05 21.42
CA LYS A 157 5.25 -4.10 20.58
C LYS A 157 5.15 -3.16 19.37
N LEU A 158 3.98 -3.06 18.73
CA LEU A 158 3.76 -2.16 17.59
C LEU A 158 3.64 -0.68 18.00
N LYS A 159 3.03 -0.39 19.16
CA LYS A 159 2.80 1.00 19.64
C LYS A 159 4.03 1.63 20.29
N THR A 160 4.94 0.84 20.88
CA THR A 160 6.15 1.36 21.54
C THR A 160 7.16 1.95 20.54
N LYS A 161 7.02 1.69 19.23
CA LYS A 161 8.03 2.04 18.21
C LYS A 161 7.96 3.45 17.61
N SER A 162 7.00 4.33 17.91
CA SER A 162 7.02 5.68 17.29
C SER A 162 6.46 6.84 18.11
N ASN A 163 7.21 7.95 18.12
CA ASN A 163 6.73 9.32 18.38
C ASN A 163 6.08 9.95 17.12
N GLY A 164 5.62 9.14 16.16
CA GLY A 164 5.10 9.54 14.85
C GLY A 164 4.10 8.51 14.27
N PRO A 165 3.59 8.71 13.05
CA PRO A 165 2.60 7.82 12.43
C PRO A 165 3.11 6.37 12.36
N SER A 166 2.27 5.41 12.77
CA SER A 166 2.61 3.98 12.70
C SER A 166 2.63 3.53 11.24
N PRO A 167 3.71 2.89 10.74
CA PRO A 167 3.75 2.35 9.38
C PRO A 167 2.81 1.15 9.18
N TYR A 168 2.22 0.62 10.27
CA TYR A 168 1.41 -0.60 10.27
C TYR A 168 -0.09 -0.35 10.07
N THR A 169 -0.54 0.89 10.26
CA THR A 169 -1.96 1.28 10.14
C THR A 169 -2.17 2.23 8.97
N MET A 170 -3.16 1.95 8.14
CA MET A 170 -3.55 2.87 7.04
C MET A 170 -4.63 3.86 7.48
N ARG A 171 -5.48 3.41 8.39
CA ARG A 171 -6.52 4.15 9.12
C ARG A 171 -6.69 3.49 10.48
N ASP A 172 -7.49 4.08 11.36
CA ASP A 172 -7.57 3.66 12.76
C ASP A 172 -8.04 2.21 12.97
N ASN A 173 -8.80 1.66 12.04
CA ASN A 173 -9.34 0.30 12.12
C ASN A 173 -8.74 -0.69 11.12
N MET A 174 -7.78 -0.30 10.27
CA MET A 174 -7.19 -1.17 9.23
C MET A 174 -5.67 -1.23 9.36
N TRP A 175 -5.23 -2.42 9.75
CA TRP A 175 -3.85 -2.86 9.90
C TRP A 175 -3.49 -3.79 8.76
N PHE A 176 -2.25 -3.71 8.26
CA PHE A 176 -1.71 -4.64 7.26
C PHE A 176 -2.73 -5.00 6.14
N PRO A 177 -3.16 -4.04 5.31
CA PRO A 177 -4.01 -4.36 4.18
C PRO A 177 -3.33 -5.37 3.26
N TYR A 178 -4.09 -6.31 2.73
CA TYR A 178 -3.57 -7.39 1.87
C TYR A 178 -4.23 -7.45 0.50
N LEU A 179 -5.34 -6.72 0.30
CA LEU A 179 -6.05 -6.66 -0.97
C LEU A 179 -6.58 -5.25 -1.20
N THR A 180 -6.37 -4.70 -2.39
CA THR A 180 -6.96 -3.44 -2.84
C THR A 180 -7.68 -3.62 -4.17
N ALA A 181 -8.65 -2.76 -4.44
CA ALA A 181 -9.28 -2.70 -5.73
C ALA A 181 -9.58 -1.27 -6.16
N GLU A 182 -9.56 -1.08 -7.48
CA GLU A 182 -9.81 0.19 -8.16
C GLU A 182 -10.75 -0.07 -9.33
N VAL A 183 -11.77 0.77 -9.43
CA VAL A 183 -12.81 0.69 -10.45
C VAL A 183 -12.60 1.82 -11.44
N LYS A 184 -12.75 1.54 -12.73
CA LYS A 184 -12.65 2.55 -13.79
C LYS A 184 -13.91 2.53 -14.64
N ARG A 185 -14.20 3.62 -15.35
CA ARG A 185 -15.31 3.61 -16.30
C ARG A 185 -14.96 2.73 -17.50
N ALA A 186 -15.99 2.23 -18.17
CA ALA A 186 -15.81 1.49 -19.40
C ALA A 186 -15.02 2.33 -20.42
N GLY A 187 -13.99 1.73 -21.02
CA GLY A 187 -13.18 2.38 -22.06
C GLY A 187 -12.06 3.31 -21.56
N GLU A 188 -11.97 3.63 -20.26
CA GLU A 188 -10.84 4.40 -19.71
C GLU A 188 -9.54 3.57 -19.59
N GLY A 189 -9.68 2.25 -19.63
CA GLY A 189 -8.59 1.31 -19.50
C GLY A 189 -8.08 1.16 -18.05
N LEU A 190 -7.53 -0.01 -17.74
CA LEU A 190 -7.17 -0.35 -16.37
C LEU A 190 -5.80 0.16 -15.92
N LEU A 191 -5.02 0.79 -16.82
CA LEU A 191 -3.66 1.26 -16.50
C LEU A 191 -3.62 2.31 -15.38
N ALA A 192 -4.66 3.15 -15.25
CA ALA A 192 -4.76 4.11 -14.15
C ALA A 192 -5.02 3.40 -12.82
N ALA A 193 -6.04 2.53 -12.78
CA ALA A 193 -6.36 1.67 -11.63
C ALA A 193 -5.14 0.83 -11.19
N ASP A 194 -4.45 0.24 -12.16
CA ASP A 194 -3.24 -0.55 -11.94
C ASP A 194 -2.16 0.24 -11.20
N ARG A 195 -1.95 1.52 -11.55
CA ARG A 195 -0.95 2.37 -10.89
C ARG A 195 -1.39 2.78 -9.47
N GLN A 196 -2.67 3.10 -9.29
CA GLN A 196 -3.25 3.44 -7.98
C GLN A 196 -3.18 2.24 -7.02
N ASN A 197 -3.54 1.06 -7.51
CA ASN A 197 -3.40 -0.20 -6.80
C ASN A 197 -1.93 -0.51 -6.44
N MET A 198 -1.01 -0.36 -7.40
CA MET A 198 0.43 -0.57 -7.14
C MET A 198 0.93 0.32 -6.00
N HIS A 199 0.56 1.60 -6.01
CA HIS A 199 0.95 2.53 -4.96
C HIS A 199 0.39 2.13 -3.58
N SER A 200 -0.88 1.74 -3.53
CA SER A 200 -1.56 1.29 -2.31
C SER A 200 -0.92 0.02 -1.73
N VAL A 201 -0.77 -1.03 -2.54
CA VAL A 201 -0.21 -2.31 -2.05
C VAL A 201 1.27 -2.19 -1.74
N CYS A 202 2.01 -1.29 -2.40
CA CYS A 202 3.41 -1.01 -2.07
C CYS A 202 3.54 -0.42 -0.66
N ILE A 203 2.67 0.53 -0.29
CA ILE A 203 2.62 1.08 1.08
C ILE A 203 2.24 0.00 2.09
N ALA A 204 1.27 -0.85 1.76
CA ALA A 204 0.89 -1.97 2.61
C ALA A 204 2.03 -3.00 2.79
N SER A 205 2.74 -3.32 1.71
CA SER A 205 3.92 -4.21 1.72
C SER A 205 5.05 -3.62 2.55
N ARG A 206 5.24 -2.30 2.52
CA ARG A 206 6.24 -1.62 3.37
C ARG A 206 5.96 -1.83 4.85
N ALA A 207 4.69 -1.90 5.28
CA ALA A 207 4.36 -2.21 6.67
C ALA A 207 4.91 -3.58 7.10
N LEU A 208 4.76 -4.60 6.26
CA LEU A 208 5.29 -5.96 6.48
C LEU A 208 6.81 -5.98 6.45
N VAL A 209 7.43 -5.24 5.53
CA VAL A 209 8.90 -5.14 5.48
C VAL A 209 9.46 -4.48 6.74
N CYS A 210 8.87 -3.37 7.19
CA CYS A 210 9.23 -2.74 8.47
C CYS A 210 9.06 -3.71 9.64
N LEU A 211 8.00 -4.52 9.65
CA LEU A 211 7.77 -5.55 10.67
C LEU A 211 8.87 -6.63 10.64
N SER A 212 9.23 -7.12 9.45
CA SER A 212 10.29 -8.13 9.31
C SER A 212 11.67 -7.61 9.69
N GLN A 213 11.98 -6.34 9.40
CA GLN A 213 13.20 -5.68 9.84
C GLN A 213 13.20 -5.51 11.36
N ALA A 214 12.05 -5.15 11.94
CA ALA A 214 11.86 -5.07 13.38
C ALA A 214 12.09 -6.42 14.09
N ALA A 215 11.76 -7.52 13.43
CA ALA A 215 11.99 -8.90 13.86
C ALA A 215 13.39 -9.44 13.48
N ASN A 216 14.25 -8.62 12.85
CA ASN A 216 15.56 -9.02 12.33
C ASN A 216 15.51 -10.23 11.37
N GLN A 217 14.46 -10.33 10.57
CA GLN A 217 14.22 -11.40 9.58
C GLN A 217 13.74 -10.87 8.21
N PRO A 218 14.36 -9.81 7.64
CA PRO A 218 13.90 -9.22 6.38
C PRO A 218 13.95 -10.21 5.19
N GLU A 219 14.86 -11.17 5.20
CA GLU A 219 15.00 -12.20 4.18
C GLU A 219 13.77 -13.12 4.06
N LYS A 220 12.96 -13.27 5.13
CA LYS A 220 11.73 -14.05 5.08
C LYS A 220 10.73 -13.53 4.05
N LEU A 221 10.77 -12.22 3.74
CA LEU A 221 9.85 -11.58 2.81
C LEU A 221 10.43 -11.42 1.41
N HIS A 222 11.72 -11.69 1.20
CA HIS A 222 12.37 -11.51 -0.09
C HIS A 222 11.67 -12.35 -1.16
N ARG A 223 11.08 -11.68 -2.16
CA ARG A 223 10.32 -12.24 -3.29
C ARG A 223 9.06 -13.01 -2.91
N ARG A 224 8.60 -12.90 -1.65
CA ARG A 224 7.34 -13.48 -1.21
C ARG A 224 6.15 -12.62 -1.60
N VAL A 225 5.04 -13.25 -1.97
CA VAL A 225 3.79 -12.53 -2.23
C VAL A 225 3.21 -12.03 -0.91
N LEU A 226 3.03 -10.70 -0.81
CA LEU A 226 2.56 -10.03 0.40
C LEU A 226 1.16 -9.45 0.29
N GLY A 227 0.65 -9.27 -0.93
CA GLY A 227 -0.67 -8.72 -1.15
C GLY A 227 -1.09 -8.78 -2.61
N PHE A 228 -2.33 -8.39 -2.85
CA PHE A 228 -3.00 -8.52 -4.13
C PHE A 228 -3.69 -7.22 -4.51
N SER A 229 -3.91 -7.01 -5.80
CA SER A 229 -4.78 -5.94 -6.26
C SER A 229 -5.66 -6.36 -7.43
N ILE A 230 -6.87 -5.80 -7.47
CA ILE A 230 -7.86 -6.04 -8.51
C ILE A 230 -8.19 -4.71 -9.18
N SER A 231 -8.01 -4.63 -10.49
CA SER A 231 -8.46 -3.50 -11.29
C SER A 231 -9.59 -3.96 -12.18
N HIS A 232 -10.70 -3.23 -12.23
CA HIS A 232 -11.77 -3.60 -13.16
C HIS A 232 -12.55 -2.41 -13.71
N ASP A 233 -13.18 -2.64 -14.85
CA ASP A 233 -14.19 -1.77 -15.41
C ASP A 233 -15.50 -2.59 -15.55
N LEU A 234 -16.34 -2.23 -16.51
CA LEU A 234 -17.56 -2.98 -16.80
C LEU A 234 -17.30 -4.34 -17.45
N ASP A 235 -16.25 -4.45 -18.26
CA ASP A 235 -16.03 -5.58 -19.16
C ASP A 235 -14.93 -6.52 -18.68
N HIS A 236 -13.91 -5.96 -18.02
CA HIS A 236 -12.66 -6.66 -17.75
C HIS A 236 -12.21 -6.55 -16.29
N VAL A 237 -11.57 -7.61 -15.80
CA VAL A 237 -10.85 -7.66 -14.54
C VAL A 237 -9.38 -7.99 -14.78
N SER A 238 -8.48 -7.31 -14.08
CA SER A 238 -7.06 -7.67 -13.98
C SER A 238 -6.67 -7.89 -12.51
N ILE A 239 -5.88 -8.92 -12.26
CA ILE A 239 -5.46 -9.34 -10.92
C ILE A 239 -3.94 -9.38 -10.89
N TYR A 240 -3.37 -8.72 -9.88
CA TYR A 240 -1.93 -8.67 -9.65
C TYR A 240 -1.57 -9.18 -8.26
N VAL A 241 -0.40 -9.81 -8.17
CA VAL A 241 0.27 -10.12 -6.90
C VAL A 241 1.41 -9.13 -6.70
N HIS A 242 1.70 -8.78 -5.44
CA HIS A 242 2.73 -7.82 -5.08
C HIS A 242 3.74 -8.45 -4.14
N TYR A 243 5.01 -8.16 -4.38
CA TYR A 243 6.14 -8.74 -3.64
C TYR A 243 7.31 -7.74 -3.56
N PRO A 244 8.08 -7.75 -2.46
CA PRO A 244 9.29 -6.97 -2.36
C PRO A 244 10.51 -7.78 -2.82
N GLU A 245 11.52 -7.10 -3.32
CA GLU A 245 12.88 -7.61 -3.40
C GLU A 245 13.76 -6.86 -2.42
N ILE A 246 14.35 -7.61 -1.50
CA ILE A 246 15.15 -7.08 -0.40
C ILE A 246 16.61 -7.48 -0.62
N ASN A 247 17.46 -6.51 -0.92
CA ASN A 247 18.87 -6.72 -1.21
C ASN A 247 19.72 -5.77 -0.36
N GLN A 248 20.51 -6.31 0.58
CA GLN A 248 21.46 -5.55 1.40
C GLN A 248 20.83 -4.29 2.05
N GLY A 249 19.62 -4.41 2.59
CA GLY A 249 18.89 -3.32 3.23
C GLY A 249 18.13 -2.39 2.29
N LYS A 250 18.32 -2.50 0.97
CA LYS A 250 17.47 -1.83 -0.04
C LYS A 250 16.25 -2.68 -0.34
N VAL A 251 15.11 -2.03 -0.51
CA VAL A 251 13.82 -2.68 -0.78
C VAL A 251 13.23 -2.07 -2.04
N ALA A 252 12.96 -2.90 -3.04
CA ALA A 252 12.19 -2.54 -4.22
C ALA A 252 10.87 -3.31 -4.20
N TYR A 253 9.80 -2.72 -4.71
CA TYR A 253 8.48 -3.34 -4.72
C TYR A 253 8.04 -3.57 -6.16
N TYR A 254 7.57 -4.78 -6.42
CA TYR A 254 7.17 -5.22 -7.74
C TYR A 254 5.79 -5.82 -7.69
N ARG A 255 5.17 -5.87 -8.87
CA ARG A 255 3.96 -6.63 -9.11
C ARG A 255 4.20 -7.68 -10.18
N TRP A 256 3.45 -8.76 -10.11
CA TRP A 256 3.38 -9.76 -11.16
C TRP A 256 1.91 -9.97 -11.55
N LYS A 257 1.69 -10.06 -12.85
CA LYS A 257 0.36 -10.15 -13.47
C LYS A 257 -0.12 -11.59 -13.36
N LEU A 258 -1.08 -11.83 -12.47
CA LEU A 258 -1.66 -13.16 -12.25
C LEU A 258 -2.74 -13.47 -13.27
N ALA A 259 -3.60 -12.49 -13.55
CA ALA A 259 -4.59 -12.58 -14.60
C ALA A 259 -4.82 -11.19 -15.20
N ASP A 260 -5.08 -11.13 -16.50
CA ASP A 260 -5.09 -9.88 -17.25
C ASP A 260 -6.28 -9.85 -18.18
N TYR A 261 -7.06 -8.77 -18.12
CA TYR A 261 -8.23 -8.56 -18.96
C TYR A 261 -9.16 -9.78 -19.06
N ILE A 262 -9.48 -10.41 -17.93
CA ILE A 262 -10.49 -11.46 -17.87
C ILE A 262 -11.84 -10.82 -18.22
N SER A 263 -12.52 -11.34 -19.26
CA SER A 263 -13.89 -10.96 -19.58
C SER A 263 -14.84 -11.33 -18.44
N ILE A 264 -15.42 -10.33 -17.79
CA ILE A 264 -16.37 -10.51 -16.69
C ILE A 264 -17.57 -11.29 -17.18
N TRP A 265 -18.07 -11.01 -18.38
CA TRP A 265 -19.34 -11.57 -18.85
C TRP A 265 -19.22 -13.04 -19.32
N GLU A 266 -18.02 -13.45 -19.73
CA GLU A 266 -17.71 -14.85 -20.07
C GLU A 266 -17.30 -15.66 -18.84
N HIS A 267 -16.59 -15.02 -17.89
CA HIS A 267 -15.97 -15.66 -16.74
C HIS A 267 -16.43 -15.04 -15.41
N LYS A 268 -17.75 -14.81 -15.29
CA LYS A 268 -18.46 -14.05 -14.24
C LYS A 268 -17.94 -14.24 -12.82
N TRP A 269 -17.68 -15.49 -12.44
CA TRP A 269 -17.31 -15.83 -11.08
C TRP A 269 -15.80 -15.91 -10.83
N THR A 270 -14.95 -15.70 -11.82
CA THR A 270 -13.49 -15.88 -11.65
C THR A 270 -12.91 -14.95 -10.58
N CYS A 271 -13.26 -13.66 -10.61
CA CYS A 271 -12.82 -12.70 -9.60
C CYS A 271 -13.39 -13.06 -8.22
N TYR A 272 -14.69 -13.39 -8.15
CA TYR A 272 -15.34 -13.80 -6.91
C TYR A 272 -14.64 -15.00 -6.26
N ARG A 273 -14.40 -16.05 -7.04
CA ARG A 273 -13.76 -17.27 -6.57
C ARG A 273 -12.34 -17.00 -6.08
N PHE A 274 -11.58 -16.19 -6.82
CA PHE A 274 -10.26 -15.78 -6.40
C PHE A 274 -10.28 -15.05 -5.04
N VAL A 275 -11.20 -14.11 -4.84
CA VAL A 275 -11.35 -13.36 -3.59
C VAL A 275 -11.74 -14.28 -2.43
N GLU A 276 -12.68 -15.20 -2.64
CA GLU A 276 -13.10 -16.18 -1.62
C GLU A 276 -11.95 -17.13 -1.26
N ASN A 277 -11.21 -17.65 -2.25
CA ASN A 277 -10.03 -18.48 -2.03
C ASN A 277 -8.92 -17.72 -1.29
N LEU A 278 -8.73 -16.44 -1.59
CA LEU A 278 -7.75 -15.57 -0.93
C LEU A 278 -8.10 -15.45 0.56
N ASP A 279 -9.35 -15.14 0.89
CA ASP A 279 -9.83 -15.08 2.27
C ASP A 279 -9.76 -16.44 2.97
N ARG A 280 -10.05 -17.52 2.24
CA ARG A 280 -10.08 -18.89 2.78
C ARG A 280 -8.71 -19.46 3.09
N VAL A 281 -7.70 -19.14 2.28
CA VAL A 281 -6.40 -19.82 2.30
C VAL A 281 -5.26 -18.84 2.54
N PHE A 282 -5.12 -17.82 1.70
CA PHE A 282 -3.99 -16.89 1.80
C PHE A 282 -4.03 -16.08 3.10
N LEU A 283 -5.20 -15.59 3.51
CA LEU A 283 -5.36 -14.77 4.70
C LEU A 283 -4.86 -15.49 5.96
N LEU A 284 -5.09 -16.79 6.08
CA LEU A 284 -4.59 -17.59 7.21
C LEU A 284 -3.05 -17.67 7.22
N ILE A 285 -2.44 -17.89 6.06
CA ILE A 285 -0.98 -17.89 5.90
C ILE A 285 -0.41 -16.51 6.24
N HIS A 286 -1.09 -15.44 5.78
CA HIS A 286 -0.70 -14.07 6.02
C HIS A 286 -0.77 -13.68 7.50
N ILE A 287 -1.85 -14.05 8.20
CA ILE A 287 -1.98 -13.85 9.65
C ILE A 287 -0.92 -14.67 10.40
N GLY A 288 -0.64 -15.89 9.97
CA GLY A 288 0.42 -16.73 10.54
C GLY A 288 1.79 -16.06 10.47
N LEU A 289 2.17 -15.57 9.29
CA LEU A 289 3.41 -14.82 9.06
C LEU A 289 3.49 -13.57 9.96
N LEU A 290 2.43 -12.77 10.03
CA LEU A 290 2.37 -11.59 10.88
C LEU A 290 2.60 -11.94 12.35
N LYS A 291 1.89 -12.96 12.86
CA LYS A 291 2.04 -13.42 14.24
C LYS A 291 3.45 -13.92 14.52
N GLU A 292 4.03 -14.71 13.62
CA GLU A 292 5.41 -15.19 13.73
C GLU A 292 6.40 -14.02 13.84
N LEU A 293 6.31 -13.03 12.95
CA LEU A 293 7.18 -11.84 13.01
C LEU A 293 6.97 -11.02 14.29
N LEU A 294 5.72 -10.91 14.78
CA LEU A 294 5.39 -10.17 15.99
C LEU A 294 5.96 -10.83 17.26
N GLU A 295 6.02 -12.15 17.32
CA GLU A 295 6.60 -12.87 18.45
C GLU A 295 8.11 -12.58 18.57
N GLU A 296 8.81 -12.49 17.45
CA GLU A 296 10.26 -12.24 17.38
C GLU A 296 10.66 -10.80 17.72
N ILE A 297 9.71 -9.86 17.72
CA ILE A 297 10.00 -8.47 18.12
C ILE A 297 10.22 -8.40 19.64
N PRO A 298 11.35 -7.87 20.13
CA PRO A 298 11.60 -7.73 21.56
C PRO A 298 10.54 -6.85 22.26
N ASP A 299 10.04 -7.27 23.42
CA ASP A 299 9.21 -6.41 24.26
C ASP A 299 10.12 -5.45 25.05
N SER A 300 9.89 -4.15 24.91
CA SER A 300 10.69 -3.13 25.61
C SER A 300 10.54 -3.19 27.14
N GLN A 301 9.56 -3.94 27.66
CA GLN A 301 9.35 -4.14 29.11
C GLN A 301 10.14 -5.34 29.69
N GLU A 302 10.84 -6.12 28.88
CA GLU A 302 11.63 -7.28 29.35
C GLU A 302 13.03 -6.93 29.87
N PHE A 303 13.46 -5.67 29.80
CA PHE A 303 14.65 -5.24 30.55
C PHE A 303 14.29 -5.08 32.03
N PRO A 304 14.81 -5.93 32.93
CA PRO A 304 14.71 -5.65 34.35
C PRO A 304 15.47 -4.36 34.58
N SER A 305 14.80 -3.37 35.17
CA SER A 305 15.44 -2.24 35.83
C SER A 305 16.28 -2.78 37.01
N GLY A 306 17.44 -3.34 36.69
CA GLY A 306 18.40 -3.94 37.59
C GLY A 306 19.79 -3.47 37.21
N VAL A 307 19.96 -2.16 37.07
CA VAL A 307 21.28 -1.56 37.29
C VAL A 307 21.32 -1.31 38.79
N ASP A 308 21.91 -2.26 39.52
CA ASP A 308 22.30 -2.06 40.91
C ASP A 308 23.10 -0.75 40.96
N SER A 309 22.51 0.26 41.60
CA SER A 309 23.23 1.43 42.03
C SER A 309 24.32 0.95 42.97
N TYR A 310 25.54 0.86 42.46
CA TYR A 310 26.73 0.80 43.27
C TYR A 310 26.72 2.06 44.15
N GLU A 311 26.32 1.91 45.40
CA GLU A 311 26.56 2.89 46.44
C GLU A 311 28.07 3.05 46.59
N ALA A 312 28.64 3.99 45.84
CA ALA A 312 29.99 4.47 46.07
C ALA A 312 29.98 5.23 47.40
N ASN A 313 30.36 4.52 48.45
CA ASN A 313 30.80 5.04 49.72
C ASN A 313 31.90 6.10 49.47
N MET A 314 31.54 7.38 49.49
CA MET A 314 32.47 8.50 49.44
C MET A 314 32.47 9.20 50.79
N GLY A 315 33.62 9.06 51.46
CA GLY A 315 33.92 9.70 52.72
C GLY A 315 33.94 11.22 52.62
N SER A 316 33.75 11.79 53.80
CA SER A 316 33.70 13.20 54.19
C SER A 316 34.79 14.09 53.57
N GLY A 317 34.38 15.26 53.09
CA GLY A 317 35.23 16.44 52.88
C GLY A 317 34.36 17.69 52.66
N PRO A 318 34.43 18.74 53.50
CA PRO A 318 33.62 19.93 53.32
C PRO A 318 34.42 20.98 52.56
N GLU A 319 34.15 21.19 51.27
CA GLU A 319 34.43 22.44 50.56
C GLU A 319 33.71 22.46 49.20
N SER A 320 33.19 23.64 48.81
CA SER A 320 32.61 24.02 47.51
C SER A 320 31.23 23.48 47.06
N GLY A 321 30.17 23.61 47.88
CA GLY A 321 28.78 23.32 47.44
C GLY A 321 28.14 24.39 46.52
N LEU A 322 28.65 25.62 46.51
CA LEU A 322 28.07 26.74 45.74
C LEU A 322 28.50 26.76 44.26
N ASP A 323 29.65 26.19 43.93
CA ASP A 323 30.23 26.27 42.58
C ASP A 323 29.65 25.21 41.64
N VAL A 324 29.33 24.03 42.18
CA VAL A 324 28.68 22.92 41.46
C VAL A 324 27.25 23.28 41.07
N GLN A 325 26.50 23.93 41.98
CA GLN A 325 25.12 24.32 41.72
C GLN A 325 25.00 25.42 40.66
N ARG A 326 25.96 26.36 40.62
CA ARG A 326 26.03 27.41 39.60
C ARG A 326 26.41 26.84 38.23
N SER A 327 27.30 25.85 38.20
CA SER A 327 27.68 25.14 36.98
C SER A 327 26.52 24.36 36.36
N LEU A 328 25.72 23.66 37.18
CA LEU A 328 24.51 22.95 36.75
C LEU A 328 23.43 23.90 36.20
N GLN A 329 23.22 25.05 36.85
CA GLN A 329 22.25 26.04 36.39
C GLN A 329 22.60 26.58 34.99
N ASN A 330 23.88 26.93 34.79
CA ASN A 330 24.37 27.40 33.49
C ASN A 330 24.23 26.33 32.39
N MET A 331 24.47 25.06 32.73
CA MET A 331 24.35 23.95 31.78
C MET A 331 22.88 23.71 31.37
N ILE A 332 21.93 23.85 32.30
CA ILE A 332 20.49 23.75 32.03
C ILE A 332 20.03 24.89 31.11
N GLU A 333 20.49 26.13 31.35
CA GLU A 333 20.15 27.27 30.50
C GLU A 333 20.68 27.09 29.06
N ILE A 334 21.90 26.59 28.92
CA ILE A 334 22.49 26.28 27.59
C ILE A 334 21.67 25.21 26.87
N LEU A 335 21.29 24.13 27.56
CA LEU A 335 20.49 23.06 26.97
C LEU A 335 19.09 23.55 26.57
N GLN A 336 18.45 24.38 27.40
CA GLN A 336 17.15 24.98 27.07
C GLN A 336 17.23 25.87 25.84
N GLN A 337 18.30 26.65 25.71
CA GLN A 337 18.54 27.49 24.54
C GLN A 337 18.77 26.64 23.27
N GLN A 338 19.56 25.57 23.36
CA GLN A 338 19.78 24.65 22.24
C GLN A 338 18.50 23.96 21.78
N VAL A 339 17.63 23.54 22.71
CA VAL A 339 16.32 22.93 22.37
C VAL A 339 15.41 23.95 21.70
N LYS A 340 15.41 25.22 22.15
CA LYS A 340 14.60 26.27 21.54
C LYS A 340 15.05 26.55 20.11
N GLU A 341 16.35 26.61 19.88
CA GLU A 341 16.93 26.78 18.54
C GLU A 341 16.65 25.59 17.64
N ALA A 342 16.75 24.35 18.15
CA ALA A 342 16.41 23.15 17.40
C ALA A 342 14.94 23.15 16.96
N LYS A 343 14.01 23.46 17.87
CA LYS A 343 12.58 23.59 17.55
C LYS A 343 12.29 24.66 16.50
N THR A 344 13.03 25.78 16.56
CA THR A 344 12.87 26.87 15.59
C THR A 344 13.38 26.46 14.21
N ARG A 345 14.53 25.77 14.15
CA ARG A 345 15.07 25.22 12.91
C ARG A 345 14.14 24.20 12.30
N GLU A 346 13.57 23.31 13.11
CA GLU A 346 12.62 22.29 12.66
C GLU A 346 11.33 22.91 12.10
N ALA A 347 10.77 23.93 12.78
CA ALA A 347 9.61 24.65 12.29
C ALA A 347 9.87 25.35 10.94
N ASN A 348 11.05 25.96 10.77
CA ASN A 348 11.43 26.59 9.51
C ASN A 348 11.59 25.56 8.38
N LEU A 349 12.21 24.40 8.67
CA LEU A 349 12.37 23.30 7.71
C LEU A 349 11.02 22.71 7.30
N LEU A 350 10.06 22.62 8.23
CA LEU A 350 8.71 22.16 7.93
C LEU A 350 7.98 23.15 7.02
N ALA A 351 8.05 24.45 7.32
CA ALA A 351 7.46 25.49 6.48
C ALA A 351 8.07 25.52 5.07
N GLU A 352 9.38 25.35 4.94
CA GLU A 352 10.06 25.26 3.64
C GLU A 352 9.61 24.02 2.85
N LYS A 353 9.47 22.87 3.51
CA LYS A 353 8.94 21.65 2.88
C LYS A 353 7.49 21.80 2.44
N GLU A 354 6.65 22.47 3.23
CA GLU A 354 5.26 22.75 2.87
C GLU A 354 5.17 23.68 1.67
N GLN A 355 5.99 24.73 1.62
CA GLN A 355 6.07 25.62 0.47
C GLN A 355 6.53 24.87 -0.79
N LEU A 356 7.58 24.06 -0.69
CA LEU A 356 8.07 23.26 -1.81
C LEU A 356 7.00 22.28 -2.33
N ARG A 357 6.22 21.68 -1.43
CA ARG A 357 5.09 20.81 -1.79
C ARG A 357 3.98 21.56 -2.50
N ALA A 358 3.63 22.77 -2.02
CA ALA A 358 2.63 23.60 -2.66
C ALA A 358 3.06 24.03 -4.07
N ASP A 359 4.32 24.42 -4.24
CA ASP A 359 4.89 24.81 -5.53
C ASP A 359 4.93 23.62 -6.51
N LEU A 360 5.31 22.42 -6.03
CA LEU A 360 5.30 21.21 -6.84
C LEU A 360 3.88 20.82 -7.26
N HIS A 361 2.91 20.92 -6.34
CA HIS A 361 1.50 20.64 -6.64
C HIS A 361 0.97 21.60 -7.71
N ALA A 362 1.25 22.90 -7.58
CA ALA A 362 0.85 23.89 -8.58
C ALA A 362 1.49 23.61 -9.95
N GLN A 363 2.75 23.17 -10.00
CA GLN A 363 3.39 22.76 -11.25
C GLN A 363 2.73 21.52 -11.86
N MET A 364 2.43 20.50 -11.05
CA MET A 364 1.75 19.29 -11.51
C MET A 364 0.34 19.58 -12.03
N GLU A 365 -0.41 20.44 -11.34
CA GLU A 365 -1.75 20.85 -11.77
C GLU A 365 -1.69 21.58 -13.12
N LYS A 366 -0.74 22.51 -13.30
CA LYS A 366 -0.51 23.18 -14.58
C LYS A 366 -0.16 22.19 -15.69
N LEU A 367 0.75 21.25 -15.42
CA LEU A 367 1.15 20.24 -16.40
C LEU A 367 -0.01 19.32 -16.79
N THR A 368 -0.88 19.01 -15.83
CA THR A 368 -2.07 18.18 -16.02
C THR A 368 -3.08 18.90 -16.92
N VAL A 369 -3.36 20.18 -16.65
CA VAL A 369 -4.23 21.01 -17.50
C VAL A 369 -3.67 21.11 -18.92
N ASP A 370 -2.37 21.39 -19.07
CA ASP A 370 -1.70 21.47 -20.37
C ASP A 370 -1.75 20.13 -21.12
N PHE A 371 -1.63 19.01 -20.41
CA PHE A 371 -1.73 17.67 -20.99
C PHE A 371 -3.14 17.37 -21.51
N TYR A 372 -4.18 17.65 -20.71
CA TYR A 372 -5.56 17.44 -21.13
C TYR A 372 -5.96 18.34 -22.30
N ALA A 373 -5.54 19.61 -22.30
CA ALA A 373 -5.80 20.52 -23.42
C ALA A 373 -5.19 19.99 -24.73
N LYS A 374 -3.96 19.46 -24.69
CA LYS A 374 -3.32 18.83 -25.86
C LYS A 374 -4.02 17.56 -26.31
N PHE A 375 -4.48 16.75 -25.35
CA PHE A 375 -5.22 15.53 -25.64
C PHE A 375 -6.56 15.83 -26.34
N GLU A 376 -7.30 16.84 -25.86
CA GLU A 376 -8.54 17.29 -26.50
C GLU A 376 -8.30 17.84 -27.91
N GLU A 377 -7.24 18.62 -28.12
CA GLU A 377 -6.87 19.12 -29.45
C GLU A 377 -6.56 17.98 -30.42
N GLN A 378 -5.86 16.94 -29.94
CA GLN A 378 -5.51 15.78 -30.76
C GLN A 378 -6.72 14.89 -31.06
N ALA A 379 -7.63 14.72 -30.11
CA ALA A 379 -8.89 14.01 -30.31
C ALA A 379 -9.79 14.75 -31.31
N ALA A 380 -9.86 16.08 -31.24
CA ALA A 380 -10.60 16.90 -32.20
C ALA A 380 -10.04 16.77 -33.63
N LYS A 381 -8.71 16.80 -33.79
CA LYS A 381 -8.06 16.59 -35.10
C LYS A 381 -8.32 15.19 -35.66
N SER A 382 -8.20 14.15 -34.83
CA SER A 382 -8.45 12.77 -35.25
C SER A 382 -9.91 12.55 -35.69
N LYS A 383 -10.86 13.18 -34.98
CA LYS A 383 -12.28 13.14 -35.36
C LYS A 383 -12.52 13.86 -36.69
N GLN A 384 -11.94 15.03 -36.89
CA GLN A 384 -12.04 15.75 -38.16
C GLN A 384 -11.48 14.94 -39.33
N GLU A 385 -10.31 14.30 -39.16
CA GLU A 385 -9.70 13.45 -40.17
C GLU A 385 -10.57 12.21 -40.50
N ALA A 386 -11.23 11.64 -39.48
CA ALA A 386 -12.16 10.53 -39.66
C ALA A 386 -13.41 10.97 -40.46
N ASP A 387 -13.99 12.12 -40.13
CA ASP A 387 -15.15 12.68 -40.82
C ASP A 387 -14.82 13.01 -42.29
N GLU A 388 -13.67 13.65 -42.55
CA GLU A 388 -13.18 13.92 -43.92
C GLU A 388 -12.88 12.63 -44.73
N ARG A 389 -12.53 11.53 -44.05
CA ARG A 389 -12.31 10.23 -44.69
C ARG A 389 -13.64 9.56 -45.06
N VAL A 390 -14.66 9.71 -44.21
CA VAL A 390 -16.01 9.22 -44.48
C VAL A 390 -16.62 9.99 -45.65
N GLU A 391 -16.52 11.32 -45.68
CA GLU A 391 -17.04 12.12 -46.80
C GLU A 391 -16.37 11.77 -48.13
N ARG A 392 -15.05 11.55 -48.16
CA ARG A 392 -14.35 11.12 -49.37
C ARG A 392 -14.82 9.76 -49.90
N LEU A 393 -15.16 8.84 -49.01
CA LEU A 393 -15.70 7.53 -49.39
C LEU A 393 -17.13 7.64 -49.94
N LEU A 394 -17.94 8.54 -49.39
CA LEU A 394 -19.30 8.79 -49.87
C LEU A 394 -19.33 9.54 -51.21
N ALA A 395 -18.35 10.39 -51.50
CA ALA A 395 -18.23 11.08 -52.78
C ALA A 395 -17.64 10.22 -53.92
N SER A 396 -17.16 9.01 -53.62
CA SER A 396 -16.55 8.09 -54.58
C SER A 396 -17.47 6.94 -55.03
N ASN A 397 -18.71 6.91 -54.53
CA ASN A 397 -19.83 6.08 -55.02
C ASN A 397 -20.83 6.97 -55.74
#